data_AF-A0A8S9EIM8-F1
#
_entry.id   AF-A0A8S9EIM8-F1
#
_cell.length_a   1.000
_cell.length_b   1.000
_cell.length_c   1.000
_cell.angle_alpha   90.00
_cell.angle_beta   90.00
_cell.angle_gamma   90.00
#
_symmetry.space_group_name_H-M   'P 1'
#
loop_
_entity.id
_entity.type
_entity.pdbx_description
1 polymer ?
#
loop_
_entity_poly.entity_id
_entity_poly.type
_entity_poly.pdbx_seq_one_letter_code
_entity_poly.pdbx_strand_id
1 'polypeptide(L)'
;MISESSSFVKGVVLGGAFCVVVTLLGHIKVGHGTKAHHHEHHHIQAPNKEDVLNLSEGERMELSKSIRVYCIVLVKPKDLGHWAAVKETWSKHCDKVEFYSSENVKVFESVALNTNDMWVMMRKAYKITYERYKDEFNWFFLAYPTTFAIIENLKYFLLKKDPSQPFYIGHTVKSGDLEYVDGEGGIVLSIESLRRLSRVLEDSDKCPEQGGMIWKLAEDKQLAICLKYTGVFAENAEDSEGKDVFNTKSVGALIKEAMSTHPQQVVDGCCSDMAITFSGLAPNHMHVMMYGVYRLRPYGHTYNDALVFLPPTGSDND
;
A
#
# COMPACT_ATOMS: atom_id res chain seq x y z
N MET A 1 75.56 9.96 16.42
CA MET A 1 74.31 10.73 16.21
C MET A 1 73.76 10.54 14.79
N ILE A 2 73.53 9.30 14.33
CA ILE A 2 72.97 9.04 12.97
C ILE A 2 71.87 7.94 12.99
N SER A 3 71.53 7.32 14.12
CA SER A 3 70.53 6.24 14.13
C SER A 3 69.09 6.66 14.45
N GLU A 4 68.85 7.82 15.07
CA GLU A 4 67.49 8.24 15.46
C GLU A 4 66.71 8.95 14.35
N SER A 5 67.40 9.59 13.39
CA SER A 5 66.75 10.25 12.24
C SER A 5 66.18 9.25 11.22
N SER A 6 66.70 8.02 11.17
CA SER A 6 66.26 6.98 10.23
C SER A 6 64.85 6.46 10.56
N SER A 7 64.54 6.29 11.86
CA SER A 7 63.24 5.76 12.30
C SER A 7 62.11 6.78 12.11
N PHE A 8 62.39 8.07 12.35
CA PHE A 8 61.42 9.14 12.14
C PHE A 8 61.07 9.32 10.67
N VAL A 9 62.06 9.32 9.77
CA VAL A 9 61.84 9.43 8.33
C VAL A 9 61.06 8.23 7.79
N LYS A 10 61.33 7.02 8.27
CA LYS A 10 60.54 5.82 7.93
C LYS A 10 59.08 5.92 8.38
N GLY A 11 58.83 6.48 9.57
CA GLY A 11 57.47 6.72 10.07
C GLY A 11 56.68 7.73 9.23
N VAL A 12 57.33 8.83 8.82
CA VAL A 12 56.72 9.85 7.95
C VAL A 12 56.42 9.29 6.56
N VAL A 13 57.32 8.48 5.99
CA VAL A 13 57.12 7.84 4.69
C VAL A 13 55.99 6.81 4.73
N LEU A 14 55.90 5.99 5.79
CA LEU A 14 54.82 5.02 5.98
C LEU A 14 53.46 5.71 6.21
N GLY A 15 53.42 6.77 7.02
CA GLY A 15 52.22 7.56 7.26
C GLY A 15 51.74 8.29 6.00
N GLY A 16 52.67 8.84 5.21
CA GLY A 16 52.37 9.46 3.91
C GLY A 16 51.84 8.46 2.90
N ALA A 17 52.46 7.29 2.79
CA ALA A 17 51.99 6.22 1.90
C ALA A 17 50.58 5.72 2.32
N PHE A 18 50.31 5.59 3.62
CA PHE A 18 48.99 5.23 4.12
C PHE A 18 47.93 6.29 3.80
N CYS A 19 48.23 7.58 4.00
CA CYS A 19 47.32 8.67 3.61
C CYS A 19 47.05 8.71 2.10
N VAL A 20 48.05 8.43 1.26
CA VAL A 20 47.89 8.37 -0.20
C VAL A 20 47.02 7.17 -0.61
N VAL A 21 47.19 6.00 0.03
CA VAL A 21 46.33 4.83 -0.21
C VAL A 21 44.89 5.08 0.26
N VAL A 22 44.68 5.71 1.42
CA VAL A 22 43.33 6.04 1.93
C VAL A 22 42.65 7.09 1.05
N THR A 23 43.38 8.08 0.53
CA THR A 23 42.84 9.07 -0.40
C THR A 23 42.58 8.47 -1.79
N LEU A 24 43.43 7.57 -2.29
CA LEU A 24 43.19 6.83 -3.53
C LEU A 24 41.98 5.88 -3.42
N LEU A 25 41.79 5.22 -2.27
CA LEU A 25 40.61 4.41 -1.98
C LEU A 25 39.35 5.28 -1.77
N GLY A 26 39.50 6.46 -1.14
CA GLY A 26 38.42 7.43 -0.96
C GLY A 26 37.97 8.12 -2.26
N HIS A 27 38.82 8.09 -3.30
CA HIS A 27 38.50 8.57 -4.65
C HIS A 27 37.99 7.47 -5.60
N ILE A 28 37.86 6.22 -5.13
CA ILE A 28 36.98 5.26 -5.79
C ILE A 28 35.56 5.74 -5.52
N LYS A 29 35.07 6.61 -6.40
CA LYS A 29 33.64 6.75 -6.63
C LYS A 29 33.16 5.38 -7.11
N VAL A 30 32.79 4.53 -6.16
CA VAL A 30 31.73 3.56 -6.40
C VAL A 30 30.54 4.44 -6.73
N GLY A 31 30.32 4.65 -8.02
CA GLY A 31 29.06 5.15 -8.51
C GLY A 31 28.02 4.17 -8.03
N HIS A 32 27.42 4.47 -6.88
CA HIS A 32 26.06 4.08 -6.58
C HIS A 32 25.20 4.86 -7.57
N GLY A 33 25.26 4.46 -8.84
CA GLY A 33 24.06 4.52 -9.65
C GLY A 33 23.04 3.77 -8.82
N THR A 34 21.98 4.46 -8.44
CA THR A 34 20.73 3.85 -8.01
C THR A 34 20.34 2.88 -9.11
N LYS A 35 20.90 1.67 -9.03
CA LYS A 35 20.27 0.48 -9.58
C LYS A 35 18.95 0.47 -8.86
N ALA A 36 17.90 0.88 -9.55
CA ALA A 36 16.56 0.43 -9.22
C ALA A 36 16.73 -1.04 -8.89
N HIS A 37 16.56 -1.40 -7.62
CA HIS A 37 16.55 -2.78 -7.21
C HIS A 37 15.32 -3.35 -7.94
N HIS A 38 15.54 -3.86 -9.15
CA HIS A 38 14.62 -4.73 -9.86
C HIS A 38 14.56 -5.98 -8.99
N HIS A 39 13.79 -5.90 -7.92
CA HIS A 39 13.33 -7.07 -7.25
C HIS A 39 12.40 -7.76 -8.25
N GLU A 40 12.74 -8.98 -8.65
CA GLU A 40 11.87 -9.81 -9.48
C GLU A 40 10.60 -10.10 -8.69
N HIS A 41 9.61 -9.24 -8.88
CA HIS A 41 8.23 -9.37 -8.44
C HIS A 41 7.34 -9.45 -9.68
N HIS A 42 6.14 -9.98 -9.56
CA HIS A 42 5.18 -9.89 -10.66
C HIS A 42 4.49 -8.52 -10.61
N HIS A 43 4.55 -7.80 -11.73
CA HIS A 43 4.02 -6.44 -11.85
C HIS A 43 2.74 -6.47 -12.67
N ILE A 44 1.73 -5.78 -12.16
CA ILE A 44 0.45 -5.64 -12.83
C ILE A 44 0.06 -4.18 -12.95
N GLN A 45 -0.60 -3.87 -14.07
CA GLN A 45 -1.07 -2.53 -14.40
C GLN A 45 -2.59 -2.51 -14.52
N ALA A 46 -3.15 -1.32 -14.40
CA ALA A 46 -4.53 -1.01 -14.73
C ALA A 46 -4.79 -1.17 -16.24
N PRO A 47 -6.07 -1.21 -16.69
CA PRO A 47 -6.38 -1.10 -18.10
C PRO A 47 -5.79 0.17 -18.74
N ASN A 48 -5.56 0.12 -20.04
CA ASN A 48 -5.29 1.33 -20.81
C ASN A 48 -6.57 2.19 -20.87
N LYS A 49 -6.43 3.51 -20.73
CA LYS A 49 -7.58 4.43 -20.65
C LYS A 49 -8.34 4.51 -21.96
N GLU A 50 -7.65 4.49 -23.09
CA GLU A 50 -8.24 4.52 -24.42
C GLU A 50 -9.09 3.28 -24.68
N ASP A 51 -8.65 2.08 -24.24
CA ASP A 51 -9.44 0.85 -24.32
C ASP A 51 -10.81 1.02 -23.64
N VAL A 52 -10.83 1.64 -22.45
CA VAL A 52 -12.05 1.84 -21.67
C VAL A 52 -12.94 2.92 -22.30
N LEU A 53 -12.34 3.99 -22.85
CA LEU A 53 -13.08 5.04 -23.55
C LEU A 53 -13.73 4.56 -24.86
N ASN A 54 -13.18 3.52 -25.48
CA ASN A 54 -13.75 2.91 -26.68
C ASN A 54 -15.02 2.08 -26.42
N LEU A 55 -15.33 1.77 -25.16
CA LEU A 55 -16.55 1.07 -24.77
C LEU A 55 -17.77 2.00 -24.84
N SER A 56 -18.93 1.43 -25.18
CA SER A 56 -20.19 2.16 -25.14
C SER A 56 -20.50 2.65 -23.72
N GLU A 57 -21.32 3.68 -23.60
CA GLU A 57 -21.75 4.20 -22.29
C GLU A 57 -22.45 3.12 -21.44
N GLY A 58 -23.23 2.24 -22.06
CA GLY A 58 -23.87 1.11 -21.40
C GLY A 58 -22.86 0.13 -20.81
N GLU A 59 -21.89 -0.31 -21.60
CA GLU A 59 -20.82 -1.22 -21.16
C GLU A 59 -19.99 -0.60 -20.03
N ARG A 60 -19.66 0.68 -20.14
CA ARG A 60 -18.94 1.43 -19.10
C ARG A 60 -19.73 1.50 -17.79
N MET A 61 -21.03 1.74 -17.86
CA MET A 61 -21.90 1.74 -16.68
C MET A 61 -22.02 0.33 -16.06
N GLU A 62 -22.09 -0.72 -16.87
CA GLU A 62 -22.12 -2.11 -16.38
C GLU A 62 -20.81 -2.50 -15.69
N LEU A 63 -19.66 -2.15 -16.28
CA LEU A 63 -18.34 -2.33 -15.68
C LEU A 63 -18.20 -1.56 -14.36
N SER A 64 -18.67 -0.32 -14.32
CA SER A 64 -18.64 0.47 -13.09
C SER A 64 -19.46 -0.17 -11.95
N LYS A 65 -20.56 -0.85 -12.28
CA LYS A 65 -21.44 -1.51 -11.30
C LYS A 65 -20.95 -2.90 -10.90
N SER A 66 -20.17 -3.56 -11.75
CA SER A 66 -19.67 -4.92 -11.49
C SER A 66 -18.53 -4.94 -10.47
N ILE A 67 -17.75 -3.86 -10.38
CA ILE A 67 -16.65 -3.75 -9.42
C ILE A 67 -17.15 -3.14 -8.11
N ARG A 68 -17.36 -4.01 -7.12
CA ARG A 68 -17.70 -3.64 -5.74
C ARG A 68 -16.55 -3.93 -4.80
N VAL A 69 -16.15 -2.95 -4.01
CA VAL A 69 -15.05 -2.99 -3.05
C VAL A 69 -15.59 -2.90 -1.63
N TYR A 70 -15.24 -3.90 -0.82
CA TYR A 70 -15.47 -3.91 0.61
C TYR A 70 -14.22 -3.41 1.33
N CYS A 71 -14.35 -2.33 2.11
CA CYS A 71 -13.26 -1.73 2.87
C CYS A 71 -13.23 -2.25 4.31
N ILE A 72 -12.10 -2.83 4.71
CA ILE A 72 -11.77 -3.30 6.06
C ILE A 72 -10.81 -2.28 6.67
N VAL A 73 -11.25 -1.51 7.65
CA VAL A 73 -10.37 -0.54 8.32
C VAL A 73 -10.03 -1.03 9.71
N LEU A 74 -8.76 -1.37 9.94
CA LEU A 74 -8.28 -1.77 11.26
C LEU A 74 -7.93 -0.53 12.09
N VAL A 75 -8.65 -0.31 13.19
CA VAL A 75 -8.53 0.89 14.05
C VAL A 75 -8.30 0.50 15.50
N LYS A 76 -7.69 1.39 16.29
CA LYS A 76 -7.65 1.25 17.74
C LYS A 76 -8.33 2.45 18.42
N PRO A 77 -8.80 2.29 19.67
CA PRO A 77 -9.41 3.39 20.43
C PRO A 77 -8.53 4.62 20.61
N LYS A 78 -7.20 4.47 20.53
CA LYS A 78 -6.26 5.60 20.59
C LYS A 78 -6.23 6.44 19.30
N ASP A 79 -6.77 5.93 18.20
CA ASP A 79 -6.70 6.54 16.87
C ASP A 79 -7.97 7.32 16.50
N LEU A 80 -8.73 7.82 17.48
CA LEU A 80 -10.05 8.46 17.26
C LEU A 80 -10.03 9.57 16.20
N GLY A 81 -8.97 10.39 16.18
CA GLY A 81 -8.84 11.47 15.19
C GLY A 81 -8.69 10.93 13.76
N HIS A 82 -7.88 9.89 13.58
CA HIS A 82 -7.73 9.22 12.28
C HIS A 82 -9.02 8.52 11.87
N TRP A 83 -9.69 7.87 12.82
CA TRP A 83 -10.96 7.20 12.57
C TRP A 83 -12.05 8.17 12.09
N ALA A 84 -12.20 9.31 12.76
CA ALA A 84 -13.11 10.36 12.33
C ALA A 84 -12.77 10.85 10.91
N ALA A 85 -11.50 11.16 10.64
CA ALA A 85 -11.07 11.60 9.32
C ALA A 85 -11.36 10.57 8.23
N VAL A 86 -11.06 9.28 8.46
CA VAL A 86 -11.39 8.21 7.50
C VAL A 86 -12.90 8.15 7.24
N LYS A 87 -13.72 8.15 8.31
CA LYS A 87 -15.19 8.09 8.22
C LYS A 87 -15.79 9.31 7.49
N GLU A 88 -15.19 10.48 7.64
CA GLU A 88 -15.67 11.73 7.04
C GLU A 88 -15.17 11.95 5.60
N THR A 89 -14.13 11.23 5.17
CA THR A 89 -13.48 11.43 3.87
C THR A 89 -13.63 10.21 2.95
N TRP A 90 -12.52 9.57 2.56
CA TRP A 90 -12.44 8.61 1.47
C TRP A 90 -13.27 7.34 1.69
N SER A 91 -13.51 6.93 2.95
CA SER A 91 -14.22 5.67 3.21
C SER A 91 -15.68 5.70 2.75
N LYS A 92 -16.25 6.90 2.58
CA LYS A 92 -17.57 7.08 1.99
C LYS A 92 -17.65 6.60 0.54
N HIS A 93 -16.52 6.53 -0.16
CA HIS A 93 -16.43 6.08 -1.56
C HIS A 93 -16.35 4.55 -1.69
N CYS A 94 -16.19 3.82 -0.58
CA CYS A 94 -16.31 2.37 -0.55
C CYS A 94 -17.77 1.94 -0.79
N ASP A 95 -17.98 0.83 -1.49
CA ASP A 95 -19.34 0.27 -1.64
C ASP A 95 -19.90 -0.23 -0.30
N LYS A 96 -19.00 -0.67 0.57
CA LYS A 96 -19.25 -0.89 2.00
C LYS A 96 -17.95 -0.75 2.78
N VAL A 97 -18.05 -0.19 3.98
CA VAL A 97 -16.92 -0.09 4.92
C VAL A 97 -17.33 -0.62 6.28
N GLU A 98 -16.44 -1.38 6.94
CA GLU A 98 -16.55 -1.70 8.35
C GLU A 98 -15.23 -1.38 9.08
N PHE A 99 -15.37 -0.82 10.27
CA PHE A 99 -14.27 -0.49 11.16
C PHE A 99 -14.12 -1.59 12.20
N TYR A 100 -12.94 -2.20 12.27
CA TYR A 100 -12.62 -3.29 13.16
C TYR A 100 -11.70 -2.80 14.27
N SER A 101 -12.16 -2.89 15.51
CA SER A 101 -11.49 -2.32 16.68
C SER A 101 -11.24 -3.38 17.75
N SER A 102 -10.28 -3.13 18.63
CA SER A 102 -10.04 -4.00 19.79
C SER A 102 -11.23 -4.04 20.76
N GLU A 103 -12.02 -2.98 20.80
CA GLU A 103 -13.23 -2.83 21.63
C GLU A 103 -14.36 -2.14 20.87
N ASN A 104 -15.59 -2.25 21.40
CA ASN A 104 -16.75 -1.60 20.80
C ASN A 104 -16.74 -0.08 21.09
N VAL A 105 -16.59 0.72 20.04
CA VAL A 105 -16.68 2.18 20.08
C VAL A 105 -17.95 2.62 19.35
N LYS A 106 -19.03 2.82 20.12
CA LYS A 106 -20.39 3.07 19.59
C LYS A 106 -20.48 4.22 18.59
N VAL A 107 -19.75 5.32 18.83
CA VAL A 107 -19.79 6.51 17.95
C VAL A 107 -19.33 6.20 16.51
N PHE A 108 -18.55 5.13 16.34
CA PHE A 108 -18.01 4.69 15.06
C PHE A 108 -18.55 3.33 14.61
N GLU A 109 -19.54 2.77 15.30
CA GLU A 109 -20.21 1.51 14.92
C GLU A 109 -19.23 0.34 14.68
N SER A 110 -18.17 0.28 15.49
CA SER A 110 -17.09 -0.68 15.25
C SER A 110 -17.47 -2.12 15.53
N VAL A 111 -16.93 -3.04 14.74
CA VAL A 111 -16.91 -4.46 15.05
C VAL A 111 -15.80 -4.73 16.06
N ALA A 112 -16.16 -5.12 17.28
CA ALA A 112 -15.23 -5.41 18.35
C ALA A 112 -14.57 -6.79 18.17
N LEU A 113 -13.23 -6.83 18.17
CA LEU A 113 -12.42 -8.03 17.99
C LEU A 113 -11.84 -8.59 19.29
N ASN A 114 -11.95 -7.85 20.39
CA ASN A 114 -11.50 -8.23 21.74
C ASN A 114 -10.02 -8.63 21.79
N THR A 115 -9.16 -7.89 21.08
CA THR A 115 -7.70 -8.07 21.06
C THR A 115 -7.00 -6.81 20.57
N ASN A 116 -5.84 -6.49 21.13
CA ASN A 116 -4.99 -5.37 20.69
C ASN A 116 -3.85 -5.81 19.73
N ASP A 117 -3.75 -7.12 19.48
CA ASP A 117 -2.77 -7.68 18.58
C ASP A 117 -3.21 -7.47 17.12
N MET A 118 -2.44 -6.71 16.35
CA MET A 118 -2.77 -6.37 14.95
C MET A 118 -2.93 -7.60 14.06
N TRP A 119 -2.12 -8.64 14.26
CA TRP A 119 -2.25 -9.86 13.48
C TRP A 119 -3.56 -10.58 13.81
N VAL A 120 -3.86 -10.75 15.10
CA VAL A 120 -5.12 -11.38 15.52
C VAL A 120 -6.33 -10.55 15.08
N MET A 121 -6.22 -9.22 15.12
CA MET A 121 -7.26 -8.33 14.58
C MET A 121 -7.47 -8.56 13.09
N MET A 122 -6.40 -8.56 12.29
CA MET A 122 -6.44 -8.80 10.85
C MET A 122 -7.07 -10.15 10.51
N ARG A 123 -6.65 -11.24 11.18
CA ARG A 123 -7.25 -12.58 11.01
C ARG A 123 -8.76 -12.58 11.26
N LYS A 124 -9.18 -12.01 12.39
CA LYS A 124 -10.60 -11.97 12.77
C LYS A 124 -11.40 -11.10 11.80
N ALA A 125 -10.88 -9.95 11.40
CA ALA A 125 -11.52 -9.06 10.43
C ALA A 125 -11.74 -9.77 9.09
N TYR A 126 -10.71 -10.43 8.54
CA TYR A 126 -10.85 -11.20 7.30
C TYR A 126 -11.84 -12.37 7.43
N LYS A 127 -11.78 -13.14 8.53
CA LYS A 127 -12.71 -14.25 8.77
C LYS A 127 -14.16 -13.76 8.84
N ILE A 128 -14.41 -12.70 9.62
CA ILE A 128 -15.75 -12.11 9.78
C ILE A 128 -16.24 -11.57 8.44
N THR A 129 -15.39 -10.82 7.73
CA THR A 129 -15.73 -10.22 6.43
C THR A 129 -16.10 -11.29 5.41
N TYR A 130 -15.27 -12.34 5.30
CA TYR A 130 -15.54 -13.45 4.40
C TYR A 130 -16.88 -14.13 4.71
N GLU A 131 -17.12 -14.50 5.97
CA GLU A 131 -18.36 -15.22 6.30
C GLU A 131 -19.63 -14.39 6.10
N ARG A 132 -19.55 -13.06 6.27
CA ARG A 132 -20.69 -12.16 6.08
C ARG A 132 -20.92 -11.76 4.63
N TYR A 133 -19.86 -11.60 3.83
CA TYR A 133 -19.91 -10.84 2.58
C TYR A 133 -19.35 -11.57 1.35
N LYS A 134 -18.95 -12.84 1.48
CA LYS A 134 -18.44 -13.67 0.36
C LYS A 134 -19.35 -13.77 -0.85
N ASP A 135 -20.66 -13.64 -0.67
CA ASP A 135 -21.66 -13.75 -1.74
C ASP A 135 -22.04 -12.38 -2.35
N GLU A 136 -21.56 -11.27 -1.77
CA GLU A 136 -21.93 -9.90 -2.17
C GLU A 136 -20.76 -9.12 -2.79
N PHE A 137 -19.52 -9.46 -2.42
CA PHE A 137 -18.32 -8.72 -2.80
C PHE A 137 -17.23 -9.65 -3.33
N ASN A 138 -16.53 -9.16 -4.35
CA ASN A 138 -15.42 -9.87 -4.98
C ASN A 138 -14.04 -9.33 -4.60
N TRP A 139 -13.99 -8.13 -4.01
CA TRP A 139 -12.77 -7.40 -3.70
C TRP A 139 -12.81 -6.86 -2.27
N PHE A 140 -11.76 -7.15 -1.52
CA PHE A 140 -11.65 -6.79 -0.10
C PHE A 140 -10.38 -5.98 0.12
N PHE A 141 -10.54 -4.71 0.43
CA PHE A 141 -9.45 -3.76 0.63
C PHE A 141 -9.24 -3.51 2.12
N LEU A 142 -8.09 -3.92 2.65
CA LEU A 142 -7.66 -3.62 4.01
C LEU A 142 -6.81 -2.35 4.03
N ALA A 143 -7.13 -1.45 4.96
CA ALA A 143 -6.41 -0.22 5.17
C ALA A 143 -6.20 0.06 6.67
N TYR A 144 -5.21 0.90 6.96
CA TYR A 144 -4.92 1.40 8.30
C TYR A 144 -5.49 2.81 8.50
N PRO A 145 -5.60 3.30 9.75
CA PRO A 145 -6.24 4.59 10.03
C PRO A 145 -5.47 5.77 9.43
N THR A 146 -4.21 5.58 9.08
CA THR A 146 -3.32 6.59 8.46
C THR A 146 -3.34 6.57 6.93
N THR A 147 -4.06 5.62 6.32
CA THR A 147 -4.19 5.48 4.87
C THR A 147 -5.27 6.42 4.34
N PHE A 148 -4.98 7.14 3.26
CA PHE A 148 -5.97 7.77 2.39
C PHE A 148 -6.04 7.00 1.07
N ALA A 149 -7.24 6.64 0.62
CA ALA A 149 -7.43 5.88 -0.60
C ALA A 149 -8.32 6.61 -1.61
N ILE A 150 -8.04 6.44 -2.90
CA ILE A 150 -8.87 6.91 -4.00
C ILE A 150 -9.57 5.67 -4.56
N ILE A 151 -10.78 5.38 -4.06
CA ILE A 151 -11.48 4.12 -4.33
C ILE A 151 -11.81 3.96 -5.82
N GLU A 152 -12.05 5.06 -6.52
CA GLU A 152 -12.28 5.07 -7.96
C GLU A 152 -11.05 4.58 -8.74
N ASN A 153 -9.85 4.99 -8.32
CA ASN A 153 -8.60 4.51 -8.91
C ASN A 153 -8.40 3.03 -8.62
N LEU A 154 -8.74 2.56 -7.41
CA LEU A 154 -8.74 1.13 -7.09
C LEU A 154 -9.70 0.34 -7.99
N LYS A 155 -10.95 0.79 -8.10
CA LYS A 155 -11.95 0.11 -8.93
C LYS A 155 -11.53 0.07 -10.39
N TYR A 156 -10.96 1.17 -10.91
CA TYR A 156 -10.39 1.22 -12.24
C TYR A 156 -9.28 0.17 -12.44
N PHE A 157 -8.36 0.07 -11.49
CA PHE A 157 -7.26 -0.89 -11.52
C PHE A 157 -7.77 -2.35 -11.60
N LEU A 158 -8.87 -2.65 -10.91
CA LEU A 158 -9.45 -3.99 -10.80
C LEU A 158 -10.25 -4.45 -12.03
N LEU A 159 -10.59 -3.56 -12.98
CA LEU A 159 -11.47 -3.88 -14.11
C LEU A 159 -11.02 -5.06 -14.99
N LYS A 160 -9.70 -5.22 -15.19
CA LYS A 160 -9.12 -6.33 -15.99
C LYS A 160 -8.68 -7.51 -15.13
N LYS A 161 -9.07 -7.56 -13.85
CA LYS A 161 -8.65 -8.60 -12.92
C LYS A 161 -9.77 -9.61 -12.69
N ASP A 162 -9.40 -10.89 -12.68
CA ASP A 162 -10.33 -11.99 -12.41
C ASP A 162 -10.32 -12.29 -10.90
N PRO A 163 -11.42 -12.01 -10.18
CA PRO A 163 -11.49 -12.23 -8.73
C PRO A 163 -11.51 -13.72 -8.34
N SER A 164 -11.67 -14.63 -9.31
CA SER A 164 -11.57 -16.08 -9.09
C SER A 164 -10.12 -16.58 -9.03
N GLN A 165 -9.14 -15.73 -9.34
CA GLN A 165 -7.72 -16.07 -9.24
C GLN A 165 -7.17 -15.79 -7.83
N PRO A 166 -6.22 -16.62 -7.35
CA PRO A 166 -5.69 -16.54 -6.00
C PRO A 166 -4.51 -15.55 -5.90
N PHE A 167 -4.76 -14.25 -6.02
CA PHE A 167 -3.76 -13.23 -5.77
C PHE A 167 -4.22 -12.15 -4.78
N TYR A 168 -3.26 -11.38 -4.27
CA TYR A 168 -3.51 -10.17 -3.51
C TYR A 168 -2.56 -9.06 -3.96
N ILE A 169 -3.08 -7.84 -3.99
CA ILE A 169 -2.47 -6.69 -4.67
C ILE A 169 -2.08 -5.62 -3.64
N GLY A 170 -0.94 -4.98 -3.87
CA GLY A 170 -0.56 -3.71 -3.27
C GLY A 170 0.86 -3.35 -3.66
N HIS A 171 1.62 -2.75 -2.73
CA HIS A 171 3.06 -2.55 -2.90
C HIS A 171 3.82 -3.76 -2.35
N THR A 172 4.51 -4.49 -3.23
CA THR A 172 5.23 -5.71 -2.83
C THR A 172 6.63 -5.40 -2.34
N VAL A 173 7.04 -6.10 -1.28
CA VAL A 173 8.36 -6.00 -0.67
C VAL A 173 8.95 -7.41 -0.51
N LYS A 174 10.26 -7.52 -0.71
CA LYS A 174 11.03 -8.74 -0.46
C LYS A 174 11.79 -8.68 0.86
N SER A 175 11.61 -9.68 1.71
CA SER A 175 12.38 -9.88 2.94
C SER A 175 12.91 -11.31 3.00
N GLY A 176 14.16 -11.51 2.59
CA GLY A 176 14.72 -12.85 2.38
C GLY A 176 13.99 -13.57 1.24
N ASP A 177 13.49 -14.77 1.53
CA ASP A 177 12.70 -15.59 0.59
C ASP A 177 11.18 -15.33 0.70
N LEU A 178 10.77 -14.37 1.52
CA LEU A 178 9.37 -13.96 1.66
C LEU A 178 9.11 -12.71 0.83
N GLU A 179 8.20 -12.84 -0.12
CA GLU A 179 7.59 -11.75 -0.86
C GLU A 179 6.18 -11.51 -0.29
N TYR A 180 5.85 -10.25 -0.03
CA TYR A 180 4.60 -9.87 0.60
C TYR A 180 4.15 -8.47 0.18
N VAL A 181 2.86 -8.18 0.30
CA VAL A 181 2.31 -6.82 0.15
C VAL A 181 2.47 -6.08 1.47
N ASP A 182 3.10 -4.90 1.44
CA ASP A 182 3.26 -4.01 2.59
C ASP A 182 1.90 -3.46 3.03
N GLY A 183 1.56 -3.70 4.30
CA GLY A 183 0.29 -3.29 4.88
C GLY A 183 0.10 -1.77 4.92
N GLU A 184 1.18 -0.97 4.94
CA GLU A 184 1.10 0.49 4.96
C GLU A 184 0.43 1.04 3.70
N GLY A 185 0.74 0.45 2.53
CA GLY A 185 0.12 0.83 1.26
C GLY A 185 -1.34 0.38 1.15
N GLY A 186 -1.79 -0.52 2.03
CA GLY A 186 -3.09 -1.19 1.94
C GLY A 186 -3.02 -2.46 1.09
N ILE A 187 -3.91 -3.41 1.39
CA ILE A 187 -3.89 -4.77 0.83
C ILE A 187 -5.24 -5.07 0.18
N VAL A 188 -5.24 -5.52 -1.07
CA VAL A 188 -6.46 -5.95 -1.77
C VAL A 188 -6.43 -7.45 -1.96
N LEU A 189 -7.41 -8.18 -1.43
CA LEU A 189 -7.61 -9.59 -1.73
C LEU A 189 -8.77 -9.79 -2.70
N SER A 190 -8.59 -10.69 -3.66
CA SER A 190 -9.70 -11.28 -4.40
C SER A 190 -10.55 -12.17 -3.48
N ILE A 191 -11.80 -12.44 -3.86
CA ILE A 191 -12.68 -13.38 -3.14
C ILE A 191 -12.05 -14.78 -3.05
N GLU A 192 -11.37 -15.22 -4.11
CA GLU A 192 -10.67 -16.51 -4.09
C GLU A 192 -9.56 -16.53 -3.04
N SER A 193 -8.75 -15.48 -2.95
CA SER A 193 -7.68 -15.37 -1.96
C SER A 193 -8.23 -15.30 -0.54
N LEU A 194 -9.29 -14.51 -0.32
CA LEU A 194 -9.93 -14.42 0.99
C LEU A 194 -10.59 -15.76 1.40
N ARG A 195 -11.18 -16.49 0.45
CA ARG A 195 -11.71 -17.84 0.68
C ARG A 195 -10.62 -18.81 1.11
N ARG A 196 -9.46 -18.78 0.44
CA ARG A 196 -8.31 -19.64 0.77
C ARG A 196 -7.73 -19.28 2.13
N LEU A 197 -7.58 -17.98 2.40
CA LEU A 197 -7.16 -17.47 3.70
C LEU A 197 -8.08 -17.97 4.81
N SER A 198 -9.40 -17.77 4.67
CA SER A 198 -10.38 -18.19 5.69
C SER A 198 -10.24 -19.67 6.08
N ARG A 199 -9.93 -20.54 5.12
CA ARG A 199 -9.72 -21.99 5.37
C ARG A 199 -8.42 -22.31 6.09
N VAL A 200 -7.34 -21.56 5.83
CA VAL A 200 -6.02 -21.82 6.45
C VAL A 200 -5.88 -21.17 7.82
N LEU A 201 -6.73 -20.19 8.17
CA LEU A 201 -6.70 -19.51 9.48
C LEU A 201 -6.89 -20.45 10.69
N GLU A 202 -7.41 -21.65 10.51
CA GLU A 202 -7.58 -22.64 11.60
C GLU A 202 -6.44 -23.67 11.66
N ASP A 203 -5.57 -23.71 10.65
CA ASP A 203 -4.41 -24.59 10.57
C ASP A 203 -3.22 -23.91 11.27
N SER A 204 -2.97 -24.27 12.54
CA SER A 204 -1.90 -23.65 13.34
C SER A 204 -0.49 -23.87 12.79
N ASP A 205 -0.30 -24.96 12.05
CA ASP A 205 1.01 -25.31 11.48
C ASP A 205 1.34 -24.43 10.27
N LYS A 206 0.32 -24.07 9.48
CA LYS A 206 0.47 -23.21 8.30
C LYS A 206 0.24 -21.73 8.58
N CYS A 207 -0.62 -21.42 9.56
CA CYS A 207 -1.04 -20.06 9.87
C CYS A 207 -1.19 -19.85 11.39
N PRO A 208 -0.07 -19.79 12.14
CA PRO A 208 -0.10 -19.67 13.60
C PRO A 208 -0.70 -18.33 14.06
N GLU A 209 -1.61 -18.37 15.04
CA GLU A 209 -2.22 -17.17 15.63
C GLU A 209 -1.25 -16.43 16.57
N GLN A 210 -0.50 -17.18 17.35
CA GLN A 210 0.59 -16.67 18.18
C GLN A 210 1.87 -17.04 17.47
N GLY A 211 2.59 -16.04 16.93
CA GLY A 211 3.82 -16.27 16.19
C GLY A 211 4.78 -17.13 16.99
N GLY A 212 5.06 -18.34 16.51
CA GLY A 212 5.97 -19.31 17.16
C GLY A 212 7.45 -18.89 17.13
N MET A 213 7.74 -17.60 17.01
CA MET A 213 9.08 -17.05 16.88
C MET A 213 9.43 -16.19 18.09
N ILE A 214 10.72 -16.14 18.40
CA ILE A 214 11.31 -15.33 19.49
C ILE A 214 10.95 -13.83 19.33
N TRP A 215 10.67 -13.39 18.09
CA TRP A 215 10.28 -12.03 17.75
C TRP A 215 8.93 -12.02 17.04
N LYS A 216 8.06 -11.09 17.44
CA LYS A 216 6.77 -10.87 16.80
C LYS A 216 6.98 -10.29 15.39
N LEU A 217 6.58 -11.04 14.37
CA LEU A 217 6.55 -10.57 12.99
C LEU A 217 5.47 -9.51 12.78
N ALA A 218 5.67 -8.61 11.82
CA ALA A 218 4.62 -7.71 11.34
C ALA A 218 3.46 -8.50 10.74
N GLU A 219 2.24 -8.01 10.90
CA GLU A 219 1.00 -8.70 10.51
C GLU A 219 0.88 -8.98 9.00
N ASP A 220 1.47 -8.13 8.15
CA ASP A 220 1.55 -8.31 6.69
C ASP A 220 2.46 -9.49 6.29
N LYS A 221 3.59 -9.65 6.98
CA LYS A 221 4.45 -10.84 6.84
C LYS A 221 3.76 -12.10 7.32
N GLN A 222 3.03 -12.01 8.43
CA GLN A 222 2.25 -13.14 8.95
C GLN A 222 1.14 -13.55 7.96
N LEU A 223 0.45 -12.58 7.35
CA LEU A 223 -0.52 -12.82 6.29
C LEU A 223 0.13 -13.54 5.10
N ALA A 224 1.27 -13.05 4.61
CA ALA A 224 1.97 -13.65 3.48
C ALA A 224 2.42 -15.09 3.75
N ILE A 225 2.89 -15.38 4.97
CA ILE A 225 3.23 -16.76 5.38
C ILE A 225 2.00 -17.67 5.26
N CYS A 226 0.84 -17.24 5.76
CA CYS A 226 -0.40 -18.03 5.65
C CYS A 226 -0.82 -18.23 4.19
N LEU A 227 -0.78 -17.16 3.37
CA LEU A 227 -1.19 -17.19 1.97
C LEU A 227 -0.30 -18.09 1.11
N LYS A 228 1.02 -18.11 1.39
CA LYS A 228 2.00 -18.96 0.69
C LYS A 228 1.62 -20.44 0.70
N TYR A 229 1.09 -20.94 1.81
CA TYR A 229 0.65 -22.35 1.92
C TYR A 229 -0.65 -22.68 1.17
N THR A 230 -1.34 -21.66 0.65
CA THR A 230 -2.60 -21.81 -0.07
C THR A 230 -2.47 -21.56 -1.57
N GLY A 231 -1.25 -21.31 -2.06
CA GLY A 231 -1.01 -20.96 -3.46
C GLY A 231 -1.58 -19.60 -3.84
N VAL A 232 -1.72 -18.69 -2.86
CA VAL A 232 -2.03 -17.28 -3.10
C VAL A 232 -0.72 -16.51 -3.22
N PHE A 233 -0.59 -15.68 -4.24
CA PHE A 233 0.64 -14.93 -4.56
C PHE A 233 0.42 -13.42 -4.51
N ALA A 234 1.49 -12.71 -4.17
CA ALA A 234 1.52 -11.24 -4.12
C ALA A 234 1.69 -10.66 -5.52
N GLU A 235 1.08 -9.50 -5.75
CA GLU A 235 1.10 -8.79 -7.03
C GLU A 235 1.44 -7.33 -6.80
N ASN A 236 2.52 -6.85 -7.45
CA ASN A 236 2.92 -5.44 -7.36
C ASN A 236 2.08 -4.61 -8.30
N ALA A 237 1.42 -3.59 -7.77
CA ALA A 237 0.61 -2.69 -8.57
C ALA A 237 1.36 -1.41 -8.91
N GLU A 238 1.49 -1.16 -10.21
CA GLU A 238 2.15 0.02 -10.78
C GLU A 238 1.29 0.62 -11.89
N ASP A 239 1.58 1.86 -12.25
CA ASP A 239 1.03 2.49 -13.45
C ASP A 239 1.81 2.11 -14.73
N SER A 240 1.38 2.67 -15.86
CA SER A 240 2.02 2.43 -17.16
C SER A 240 3.46 2.95 -17.27
N GLU A 241 3.87 3.84 -16.36
CA GLU A 241 5.23 4.38 -16.29
C GLU A 241 6.10 3.63 -15.26
N GLY A 242 5.54 2.62 -14.59
CA GLY A 242 6.23 1.85 -13.55
C GLY A 242 6.28 2.55 -12.19
N LYS A 243 5.43 3.57 -11.96
CA LYS A 243 5.32 4.21 -10.65
C LYS A 243 4.39 3.41 -9.75
N ASP A 244 4.73 3.31 -8.47
CA ASP A 244 3.86 2.72 -7.46
C ASP A 244 2.49 3.43 -7.40
N VAL A 245 1.41 2.65 -7.40
CA VAL A 245 0.06 3.19 -7.15
C VAL A 245 -0.42 2.93 -5.72
N PHE A 246 0.17 1.98 -4.99
CA PHE A 246 -0.09 1.78 -3.56
C PHE A 246 1.04 2.41 -2.73
N ASN A 247 0.97 3.71 -2.44
CA ASN A 247 2.09 4.37 -1.77
C ASN A 247 2.12 4.07 -0.26
N THR A 248 3.27 3.59 0.21
CA THR A 248 3.56 3.32 1.64
C THR A 248 4.01 4.56 2.42
N LYS A 249 4.07 5.72 1.74
CA LYS A 249 4.49 7.02 2.31
C LYS A 249 3.41 8.07 2.08
N SER A 250 3.51 9.18 2.84
CA SER A 250 2.64 10.33 2.61
C SER A 250 3.04 11.06 1.33
N VAL A 251 2.06 11.71 0.69
CA VAL A 251 2.31 12.54 -0.50
C VAL A 251 3.41 13.59 -0.25
N GLY A 252 3.44 14.21 0.94
CA GLY A 252 4.47 15.19 1.29
C GLY A 252 5.88 14.58 1.39
N ALA A 253 5.99 13.34 1.88
CA ALA A 253 7.27 12.63 1.92
C ALA A 253 7.76 12.28 0.52
N LEU A 254 6.86 11.83 -0.36
CA LEU A 254 7.18 11.51 -1.76
C LEU A 254 7.57 12.77 -2.55
N ILE A 255 6.85 13.87 -2.39
CA ILE A 255 7.22 15.16 -2.97
C ILE A 255 8.62 15.57 -2.51
N LYS A 256 8.91 15.46 -1.21
CA LYS A 256 10.23 15.81 -0.66
C LYS A 256 11.34 14.93 -1.26
N GLU A 257 11.08 13.64 -1.47
CA GLU A 257 11.99 12.72 -2.13
C GLU A 257 12.22 13.11 -3.60
N ALA A 258 11.15 13.37 -4.34
CA ALA A 258 11.21 13.83 -5.73
C ALA A 258 11.93 15.18 -5.88
N MET A 259 11.77 16.10 -4.93
CA MET A 259 12.56 17.35 -4.89
C MET A 259 14.07 17.08 -4.78
N SER A 260 14.48 15.99 -4.13
CA SER A 260 15.88 15.62 -3.98
C SER A 260 16.42 14.85 -5.20
N THR A 261 15.60 14.01 -5.83
CA THR A 261 16.03 13.11 -6.91
C THR A 261 15.79 13.68 -8.31
N HIS A 262 14.69 14.41 -8.49
CA HIS A 262 14.22 15.00 -9.74
C HIS A 262 13.75 16.46 -9.55
N PRO A 263 14.63 17.39 -9.12
CA PRO A 263 14.24 18.75 -8.72
C PRO A 263 13.56 19.57 -9.82
N GLN A 264 13.75 19.22 -11.09
CA GLN A 264 13.15 19.89 -12.24
C GLN A 264 11.77 19.34 -12.63
N GLN A 265 11.37 18.19 -12.08
CA GLN A 265 10.16 17.45 -12.43
C GLN A 265 9.49 16.91 -11.16
N VAL A 266 9.33 17.76 -10.14
CA VAL A 266 8.81 17.32 -8.83
C VAL A 266 7.38 16.81 -8.91
N VAL A 267 6.54 17.47 -9.72
CA VAL A 267 5.14 17.09 -9.90
C VAL A 267 5.06 15.74 -10.62
N ASP A 268 5.68 15.64 -11.79
CA ASP A 268 5.67 14.43 -12.60
C ASP A 268 6.46 13.27 -11.95
N GLY A 269 7.48 13.59 -11.14
CA GLY A 269 8.41 12.64 -10.54
C GLY A 269 8.04 12.17 -9.14
N CYS A 270 7.03 12.77 -8.49
CA CYS A 270 6.56 12.32 -7.18
C CYS A 270 5.85 10.98 -7.28
N CYS A 271 4.78 10.97 -8.08
CA CYS A 271 3.65 10.13 -7.77
C CYS A 271 2.85 9.84 -9.03
N SER A 272 2.25 8.65 -9.11
CA SER A 272 1.33 8.31 -10.19
C SER A 272 0.09 9.21 -10.15
N ASP A 273 -0.37 9.68 -11.31
CA ASP A 273 -1.68 10.33 -11.46
C ASP A 273 -2.84 9.37 -11.15
N MET A 274 -2.56 8.05 -11.19
CA MET A 274 -3.50 6.98 -10.87
C MET A 274 -3.22 6.35 -9.51
N ALA A 275 -2.52 7.07 -8.61
CA ALA A 275 -2.26 6.60 -7.26
C ALA A 275 -3.56 6.17 -6.56
N ILE A 276 -3.53 5.01 -5.92
CA ILE A 276 -4.64 4.42 -5.19
C ILE A 276 -4.55 4.78 -3.71
N THR A 277 -3.36 4.73 -3.11
CA THR A 277 -3.20 5.02 -1.68
C THR A 277 -2.01 5.93 -1.39
N PHE A 278 -2.09 6.58 -0.22
CA PHE A 278 -0.99 7.21 0.49
C PHE A 278 -1.10 6.88 1.99
N SER A 279 0.01 6.53 2.64
CA SER A 279 0.04 6.22 4.08
C SER A 279 0.66 7.33 4.94
N GLY A 280 0.63 7.16 6.25
CA GLY A 280 1.26 8.05 7.22
C GLY A 280 0.66 9.46 7.28
N LEU A 281 -0.60 9.62 6.89
CA LEU A 281 -1.28 10.92 6.90
C LEU A 281 -1.86 11.21 8.27
N ALA A 282 -1.65 12.45 8.73
CA ALA A 282 -2.37 13.00 9.86
C ALA A 282 -3.85 13.25 9.48
N PRO A 283 -4.78 13.29 10.45
CA PRO A 283 -6.22 13.44 10.18
C PRO A 283 -6.55 14.66 9.32
N ASN A 284 -5.96 15.82 9.64
CA ASN A 284 -6.14 17.05 8.88
C ASN A 284 -5.64 16.93 7.43
N HIS A 285 -4.58 16.17 7.17
CA HIS A 285 -4.08 15.96 5.82
C HIS A 285 -5.02 15.10 4.98
N MET A 286 -5.78 14.18 5.58
CA MET A 286 -6.83 13.44 4.85
C MET A 286 -7.92 14.37 4.32
N HIS A 287 -8.33 15.37 5.10
CA HIS A 287 -9.28 16.38 4.62
C HIS A 287 -8.69 17.27 3.52
N VAL A 288 -7.40 17.60 3.60
CA VAL A 288 -6.70 18.32 2.51
C VAL A 288 -6.66 17.49 1.24
N MET A 289 -6.36 16.19 1.35
CA MET A 289 -6.41 15.25 0.22
C MET A 289 -7.83 15.16 -0.35
N MET A 290 -8.85 15.02 0.50
CA MET A 290 -10.26 15.00 0.11
C MET A 290 -10.65 16.27 -0.68
N TYR A 291 -10.25 17.43 -0.18
CA TYR A 291 -10.48 18.70 -0.88
C TYR A 291 -9.76 18.72 -2.23
N GLY A 292 -8.48 18.35 -2.28
CA GLY A 292 -7.68 18.36 -3.51
C GLY A 292 -8.19 17.40 -4.58
N VAL A 293 -8.55 16.18 -4.20
CA VAL A 293 -8.97 15.12 -5.13
C VAL A 293 -10.41 15.32 -5.60
N TYR A 294 -11.34 15.62 -4.69
CA TYR A 294 -12.78 15.54 -4.98
C TYR A 294 -13.48 16.91 -5.08
N ARG A 295 -12.90 18.01 -4.59
CA ARG A 295 -13.58 19.31 -4.51
C ARG A 295 -12.92 20.42 -5.33
N LEU A 296 -11.59 20.48 -5.32
CA LEU A 296 -10.84 21.52 -6.00
C LEU A 296 -10.84 21.28 -7.52
N ARG A 297 -11.36 22.24 -8.28
CA ARG A 297 -11.42 22.18 -9.75
C ARG A 297 -11.04 23.53 -10.36
N PRO A 298 -10.04 23.59 -11.26
CA PRO A 298 -9.75 24.81 -11.99
C PRO A 298 -10.82 25.04 -13.07
N TYR A 299 -11.34 26.26 -13.14
CA TYR A 299 -12.37 26.61 -14.14
C TYR A 299 -11.84 26.46 -15.57
N GLY A 300 -12.63 25.85 -16.45
CA GLY A 300 -12.28 25.65 -17.86
C GLY A 300 -11.53 24.35 -18.17
N HIS A 301 -11.19 23.54 -17.16
CA HIS A 301 -10.64 22.19 -17.36
C HIS A 301 -11.76 21.14 -17.25
N THR A 302 -11.88 20.27 -18.25
CA THR A 302 -12.78 19.11 -18.22
C THR A 302 -11.98 17.84 -18.00
N TYR A 303 -12.37 17.06 -16.99
CA TYR A 303 -11.83 15.73 -16.77
C TYR A 303 -12.71 14.75 -17.56
N ASN A 304 -12.14 14.20 -18.63
CA ASN A 304 -12.78 13.09 -19.35
C ASN A 304 -12.52 11.81 -18.59
N ASP A 305 -13.32 11.58 -17.56
CA ASP A 305 -13.30 10.36 -16.77
C ASP A 305 -13.79 9.21 -17.64
N ALA A 306 -12.96 8.18 -17.79
CA ALA A 306 -13.31 7.04 -18.62
C ALA A 306 -14.50 6.28 -18.02
N LEU A 307 -14.63 6.30 -16.69
CA LEU A 307 -15.69 5.69 -15.91
C LEU A 307 -16.09 6.63 -14.76
N VAL A 308 -17.37 6.59 -14.40
CA VAL A 308 -17.89 7.31 -13.24
C VAL A 308 -18.37 6.27 -12.23
N PHE A 309 -17.64 6.13 -11.13
CA PHE A 309 -18.08 5.34 -9.99
C PHE A 309 -18.96 6.21 -9.11
N LEU A 310 -20.27 5.99 -9.20
CA LEU A 310 -21.20 6.74 -8.37
C LEU A 310 -21.20 6.20 -6.93
N PRO A 311 -21.43 7.08 -5.95
CA PRO A 311 -21.73 6.69 -4.58
C PRO A 311 -22.86 5.65 -4.50
N PRO A 312 -22.89 4.80 -3.46
CA PRO A 312 -24.10 4.05 -3.12
C PRO A 312 -25.29 4.99 -2.95
N THR A 313 -26.47 4.59 -3.43
CA THR A 313 -27.70 5.40 -3.33
C THR A 313 -27.99 5.77 -1.88
N GLY A 314 -28.04 7.08 -1.59
CA GLY A 314 -28.32 7.61 -0.25
C GLY A 314 -27.10 7.73 0.67
N SER A 315 -25.88 7.59 0.15
CA SER A 315 -24.68 7.93 0.93
C SER A 315 -24.45 9.45 0.95
N ASP A 316 -23.90 9.95 2.06
CA ASP A 316 -23.48 11.35 2.25
C ASP A 316 -22.19 11.67 1.47
N ASN A 317 -22.02 11.11 0.27
CA ASN A 317 -20.90 11.43 -0.60
C ASN A 317 -21.20 12.80 -1.22
N ASP A 318 -20.31 13.75 -0.96
CA ASP A 318 -20.45 15.16 -1.33
C ASP A 318 -20.59 15.42 -2.84
#